data_AF-A0A2A7UX38-F1
#
_entry.id   AF-A0A2A7UX38-F1
#
_cell.length_a   1.000
_cell.length_b   1.000
_cell.length_c   1.000
_cell.angle_alpha   90.00
_cell.angle_beta   90.00
_cell.angle_gamma   90.00
#
_symmetry.space_group_name_H-M   'P 1'
#
loop_
_entity.id
_entity.type
_entity.pdbx_description
1 polymer ?
#
loop_
_entity_poly.entity_id
_entity_poly.type
_entity_poly.pdbx_seq_one_letter_code
_entity_poly.pdbx_strand_id
1 'polypeptide(L)'
;MQTDNYRFGSDLPALVKTLAQIFPRFAVQLNHLSEGRICGSHNAAEAPPAAGLYQAGDYLRNSAPAVQGAAGGRYVTKGWICVHSGEPGTWVEDRGLTGE
;
A
#
# COMPACT_ATOMS: atom_id res chain seq x y z
N MET A 1 0.42 -6.35 11.69
CA MET A 1 0.22 -7.37 10.64
C MET A 1 0.69 -8.70 11.18
N GLN A 2 -0.21 -9.69 11.24
CA GLN A 2 0.19 -11.06 11.56
C GLN A 2 0.92 -11.61 10.34
N THR A 3 2.24 -11.75 10.43
CA THR A 3 3.00 -12.54 9.46
C THR A 3 2.60 -13.99 9.66
N ASP A 4 1.64 -14.45 8.85
CA ASP A 4 1.33 -15.86 8.76
C ASP A 4 2.60 -16.58 8.30
N ASN A 5 3.33 -17.15 9.27
CA ASN A 5 4.52 -17.95 9.01
C ASN A 5 4.08 -19.24 8.33
N TYR A 6 3.89 -19.21 7.01
CA TYR A 6 3.65 -20.38 6.19
C TYR A 6 4.91 -21.26 6.25
N ARG A 7 4.97 -22.12 7.26
CA ARG A 7 5.98 -23.16 7.36
C ARG A 7 5.72 -24.15 6.23
N PHE A 8 6.59 -24.13 5.22
CA PHE A 8 6.68 -25.24 4.27
C PHE A 8 6.92 -26.50 5.08
N GLY A 9 5.98 -27.45 5.03
CA GLY A 9 6.18 -28.72 5.72
C GLY A 9 7.35 -29.48 5.10
N SER A 10 8.01 -30.32 5.89
CA SER A 10 9.18 -31.09 5.46
C SER A 10 8.82 -32.31 4.61
N ASP A 11 7.53 -32.58 4.38
CA ASP A 11 7.00 -33.69 3.61
C ASP A 11 6.16 -33.21 2.41
N LEU A 12 6.12 -34.05 1.36
CA LEU A 12 5.43 -33.74 0.11
C LEU A 12 3.94 -33.38 0.30
N PRO A 13 3.14 -34.07 1.14
CA PRO A 13 1.75 -33.72 1.35
C PRO A 13 1.56 -32.32 1.96
N ALA A 14 2.40 -31.93 2.93
CA ALA A 14 2.33 -30.60 3.50
C ALA A 14 2.77 -29.53 2.50
N LEU A 15 3.81 -29.79 1.70
CA LEU A 15 4.21 -28.88 0.63
C LEU A 15 3.06 -28.64 -0.37
N VAL A 16 2.40 -29.71 -0.84
CA VAL A 16 1.25 -29.61 -1.76
C VAL A 16 0.12 -28.80 -1.13
N LYS A 17 -0.17 -29.03 0.15
CA LYS A 17 -1.19 -28.26 0.90
C LYS A 17 -0.84 -26.77 0.98
N THR A 18 0.41 -26.45 1.32
CA THR A 18 0.88 -25.06 1.41
C THR A 18 0.82 -24.37 0.05
N LEU A 19 1.24 -25.03 -1.02
CA LEU A 19 1.14 -24.50 -2.38
C LEU A 19 -0.31 -24.25 -2.81
N ALA A 20 -1.21 -25.19 -2.53
CA ALA A 20 -2.64 -25.04 -2.82
C ALA A 20 -3.28 -23.87 -2.06
N GLN A 21 -2.74 -23.48 -0.89
CA GLN A 21 -3.19 -22.31 -0.14
C GLN A 21 -2.62 -20.99 -0.67
N ILE A 22 -1.38 -21.00 -1.15
CA ILE A 22 -0.65 -19.80 -1.56
C ILE A 22 -1.00 -19.38 -3.01
N PHE A 23 -1.07 -20.31 -3.96
CA PHE A 23 -1.28 -19.99 -5.38
C PHE A 23 -2.56 -19.20 -5.67
N PRO A 24 -3.73 -19.51 -5.08
CA PRO A 24 -4.94 -18.73 -5.29
C PRO A 24 -4.80 -17.28 -4.83
N ARG A 25 -4.03 -17.02 -3.75
CA ARG A 25 -3.80 -15.66 -3.24
C ARG A 25 -2.97 -14.83 -4.20
N PHE A 26 -1.94 -15.43 -4.82
CA PHE A 26 -1.19 -14.78 -5.89
C PHE A 26 -2.06 -14.50 -7.12
N ALA A 27 -2.89 -15.45 -7.54
CA ALA A 27 -3.79 -15.25 -8.67
C ALA A 27 -4.76 -14.09 -8.43
N VAL A 28 -5.33 -13.96 -7.22
CA VAL A 28 -6.21 -12.84 -6.86
C VAL A 28 -5.46 -11.49 -6.90
N GLN A 29 -4.25 -11.42 -6.34
CA GLN A 29 -3.45 -10.18 -6.39
C GLN A 29 -3.09 -9.79 -7.83
N LEU A 30 -2.72 -10.75 -8.67
CA LEU A 30 -2.40 -10.52 -10.08
C LEU A 30 -3.63 -10.10 -10.89
N ASN A 31 -4.79 -10.70 -10.63
CA ASN A 31 -6.04 -10.31 -11.30
C ASN A 31 -6.42 -8.88 -10.94
N HIS A 32 -6.29 -8.48 -9.67
CA HIS A 32 -6.51 -7.09 -9.27
C HIS A 32 -5.55 -6.13 -10.00
N LEU A 33 -4.26 -6.46 -10.09
CA LEU A 33 -3.29 -5.66 -10.83
C LEU A 33 -3.63 -5.57 -12.34
N SER A 34 -4.00 -6.68 -12.97
CA SER A 34 -4.38 -6.76 -14.39
C SER A 34 -5.64 -5.92 -14.69
N GLU A 35 -6.61 -5.90 -13.78
CA GLU A 35 -7.82 -5.08 -13.88
C GLU A 35 -7.56 -3.58 -13.57
N GLY A 36 -6.30 -3.18 -13.37
CA GLY A 36 -5.93 -1.81 -12.99
C GLY A 36 -6.43 -1.41 -11.59
N ARG A 37 -6.97 -2.36 -10.83
CA ARG A 37 -7.44 -2.16 -9.47
C ARG A 37 -6.32 -2.49 -8.51
N ILE A 38 -5.74 -1.47 -7.90
CA ILE A 38 -4.83 -1.68 -6.77
C ILE A 38 -5.69 -2.06 -5.54
N CYS A 39 -6.09 -3.32 -5.46
CA CYS A 39 -6.77 -3.91 -4.32
C CYS A 39 -5.72 -4.43 -3.35
N GLY A 40 -5.71 -3.95 -2.10
CA GLY A 40 -4.79 -4.45 -1.07
C GLY A 40 -3.41 -3.80 -1.09
N SER A 41 -3.32 -2.48 -1.31
CA SER A 41 -2.12 -1.72 -0.93
C SER A 41 -1.98 -1.83 0.59
N HIS A 42 -1.12 -2.75 1.03
CA HIS A 42 -0.85 -3.03 2.44
C HIS A 42 -0.16 -1.87 3.15
N ASN A 43 0.34 -0.90 2.38
CA ASN A 43 0.90 0.38 2.80
C ASN A 43 -0.07 1.54 2.50
N ALA A 44 -1.39 1.31 2.47
CA ALA A 44 -2.35 2.40 2.43
C ALA A 44 -2.67 2.86 3.85
N ALA A 45 -2.69 4.17 4.08
CA ALA A 45 -2.99 4.77 5.37
C ALA A 45 -3.82 6.04 5.20
N GLU A 46 -4.45 6.50 6.28
CA GLU A 46 -5.20 7.76 6.29
C GLU A 46 -4.30 8.98 6.57
N ALA A 47 -3.05 8.75 6.96
CA ALA A 47 -2.06 9.76 7.33
C ALA A 47 -0.64 9.27 6.97
N PRO A 48 0.35 10.17 6.84
CA PRO A 48 1.74 9.77 6.65
C PRO A 48 2.25 8.98 7.87
N PRO A 49 3.29 8.14 7.73
CA PRO A 49 3.75 7.29 8.82
C PRO A 49 4.32 8.11 9.98
N ALA A 50 4.01 7.71 11.20
CA ALA A 50 4.56 8.32 12.42
C ALA A 50 5.79 7.57 12.98
N ALA A 51 6.05 6.35 12.51
CA ALA A 51 7.16 5.50 12.94
C ALA A 51 7.49 4.46 11.85
N GLY A 52 8.65 3.82 11.95
CA GLY A 52 9.17 2.83 10.99
C GLY A 52 10.29 3.41 10.13
N LEU A 53 11.19 2.58 9.60
CA LEU A 53 12.30 3.04 8.76
C LEU A 53 11.87 3.15 7.29
N TYR A 54 12.03 4.32 6.70
CA TYR A 54 11.69 4.59 5.30
C TYR A 54 12.82 5.27 4.55
N GLN A 55 12.84 5.07 3.24
CA GLN A 55 13.83 5.66 2.33
C GLN A 55 13.20 6.75 1.47
N ALA A 56 14.00 7.74 1.08
CA ALA A 56 13.59 8.74 0.10
C ALA A 56 13.12 8.04 -1.19
N GLY A 57 11.94 8.41 -1.68
CA GLY A 57 11.26 7.78 -2.81
C GLY A 57 10.16 6.78 -2.42
N ASP A 58 10.10 6.34 -1.16
CA ASP A 58 8.98 5.52 -0.70
C ASP A 58 7.64 6.27 -0.84
N TYR A 59 6.61 5.56 -1.30
CA TYR A 59 5.27 6.11 -1.49
C TYR A 59 4.26 5.38 -0.62
N LEU A 60 3.47 6.15 0.12
CA LEU A 60 2.36 5.66 0.93
C LEU A 60 1.05 6.16 0.32
N ARG A 61 0.14 5.25 0.01
CA ARG A 61 -1.12 5.63 -0.63
C ARG A 61 -2.14 6.09 0.41
N ASN A 62 -2.93 7.11 0.07
CA ASN A 62 -4.08 7.47 0.90
C ASN A 62 -5.20 6.42 0.74
N SER A 63 -5.61 5.78 1.84
CA SER A 63 -6.71 4.82 1.86
C SER A 63 -8.09 5.48 1.88
N ALA A 64 -8.18 6.75 2.26
CA ALA A 64 -9.43 7.52 2.36
C ALA A 64 -9.29 8.88 1.66
N PRO A 65 -9.14 8.91 0.32
CA PRO A 65 -9.05 10.17 -0.42
C PRO A 65 -10.35 10.97 -0.31
N ALA A 66 -10.23 12.26 0.01
CA ALA A 66 -11.34 13.21 0.08
C ALA A 66 -10.98 14.52 -0.62
N VAL A 67 -11.99 15.22 -1.14
CA VAL A 67 -11.83 16.56 -1.69
C VAL A 67 -11.69 17.55 -0.53
N GLN A 68 -10.61 18.31 -0.54
CA GLN A 68 -10.27 19.30 0.47
C GLN A 68 -10.03 20.66 -0.20
N GLY A 69 -10.04 21.73 0.59
CA GLY A 69 -9.81 23.10 0.12
C GLY A 69 -11.09 23.88 -0.20
N ALA A 70 -10.90 25.16 -0.50
CA ALA A 70 -11.97 26.07 -0.90
C ALA A 70 -12.12 26.09 -2.44
N ALA A 71 -13.23 26.65 -2.93
CA ALA A 71 -13.43 26.87 -4.37
C ALA A 71 -12.28 27.70 -4.95
N GLY A 72 -11.83 27.34 -6.16
CA GLY A 72 -10.65 27.90 -6.83
C GLY A 72 -9.32 27.25 -6.42
N GLY A 73 -9.35 26.26 -5.53
CA GLY A 73 -8.15 25.61 -5.01
C GLY A 73 -8.42 24.24 -4.40
N ARG A 74 -9.48 23.55 -4.84
CA ARG A 74 -9.79 22.21 -4.33
C ARG A 74 -8.73 21.21 -4.80
N TYR A 75 -8.40 20.28 -3.91
CA TYR A 75 -7.44 19.22 -4.17
C TYR A 75 -7.86 17.91 -3.52
N VAL A 76 -7.28 16.81 -3.99
CA VAL A 76 -7.34 15.49 -3.38
C VAL A 76 -5.92 15.05 -3.04
N THR A 77 -5.69 14.68 -1.78
CA THR A 77 -4.44 14.05 -1.35
C THR A 77 -4.49 12.57 -1.72
N LYS A 78 -3.67 12.18 -2.70
CA LYS A 78 -3.60 10.81 -3.25
C LYS A 78 -2.73 9.89 -2.40
N GLY A 79 -1.78 10.46 -1.68
CA GLY A 79 -0.82 9.77 -0.85
C GLY A 79 0.28 10.71 -0.36
N TRP A 80 1.37 10.10 0.10
CA TRP A 80 2.53 10.80 0.60
C TRP A 80 3.79 10.20 -0.01
N ILE A 81 4.78 11.05 -0.31
CA ILE A 81 6.11 10.63 -0.75
C ILE A 81 7.15 11.00 0.30
N CYS A 82 8.03 10.06 0.63
CA CYS A 82 9.17 10.30 1.50
C CYS A 82 10.23 11.07 0.71
N VAL A 83 10.53 12.30 1.10
CA VAL A 83 11.54 13.15 0.45
C VAL A 83 12.90 13.09 1.16
N HIS A 84 12.94 12.65 2.41
CA HIS A 84 14.18 12.40 3.16
C HIS A 84 14.05 11.12 3.99
N SER A 85 14.99 10.19 3.84
CA SER A 85 15.04 8.92 4.59
C SER A 85 15.07 9.16 6.12
N GLY A 86 14.53 8.22 6.89
CA GLY A 86 14.61 8.26 8.36
C GLY A 86 13.58 7.37 9.05
N GLU A 87 13.40 7.59 10.36
CA GLU A 87 12.41 6.92 11.20
C GLU A 87 11.42 7.95 11.77
N PRO A 88 10.34 8.33 11.06
CA PRO A 88 9.81 7.79 9.80
C PRO A 88 10.30 8.43 8.50
N GLY A 89 11.24 9.37 8.56
CA GLY A 89 11.62 10.19 7.40
C GLY A 89 10.73 11.42 7.24
N THR A 90 10.95 12.23 6.20
CA THR A 90 10.15 13.42 5.91
C THR A 90 9.18 13.15 4.78
N TRP A 91 7.89 13.30 5.05
CA TRP A 91 6.81 13.00 4.12
C TRP A 91 6.12 14.27 3.64
N VAL A 92 5.83 14.33 2.34
CA VAL A 92 5.04 15.41 1.73
C VAL A 92 3.81 14.84 1.04
N GLU A 93 2.73 15.61 1.01
CA GLU A 93 1.49 15.22 0.36
C GLU A 93 1.60 15.30 -1.16
N ASP A 94 1.25 14.20 -1.82
CA ASP A 94 0.99 14.17 -3.26
C ASP A 94 -0.46 14.58 -3.52
N ARG A 95 -0.64 15.83 -3.96
CA ARG A 95 -1.95 16.44 -4.18
C ARG A 95 -2.24 16.56 -5.66
N GLY A 96 -3.44 16.16 -6.06
CA GLY A 96 -4.02 16.52 -7.36
C GLY A 96 -5.04 17.63 -7.20
N LEU A 97 -4.82 18.77 -7.87
CA LEU A 97 -5.85 19.82 -7.98
C LEU A 97 -7.04 19.26 -8.76
N THR A 98 -8.26 19.53 -8.30
CA THR A 98 -9.49 19.07 -8.98
C THR A 98 -9.97 20.05 -10.06
N GLY A 99 -9.40 21.26 -10.11
CA GLY A 99 -9.65 22.25 -11.16
C GLY A 99 -10.88 23.15 -10.94
N GLU A 100 -11.40 23.19 -9.71
CA GLU A 100 -12.63 23.90 -9.30
C GLU A 100 -12.45 24.72 -8.02
#